data_AF-A0A8K0I154-F1
#
_entry.id   AF-A0A8K0I154-F1
#
_cell.length_a   1.000
_cell.length_b   1.000
_cell.length_c   1.000
_cell.angle_alpha   90.00
_cell.angle_beta   90.00
_cell.angle_gamma   90.00
#
_symmetry.space_group_name_H-M   'P 1'
#
loop_
_entity.id
_entity.type
_entity.pdbx_description
1 polymer ?
#
loop_
_entity_poly.entity_id
_entity_poly.type
_entity_poly.pdbx_seq_one_letter_code
_entity_poly.pdbx_strand_id
1 'polypeptide(L)'
;MEQGKKEKEERRKDVIRLEREAVIPILKPKLIMKLASLIELASNQTEFLKLSKRVEYTIRAWYLLQFEDLMQLYSLFDPVHGGQKLEQQQLPSKQIDVLELNFLNYFFQVMEKSNFKLVTDEEINIAQDGQYLLNLPVKVDESKDCSWIKSFSQGILKTILKKNSPNFLIRYFISNVFGNSNLCFINYFYKILIFCIWKYIIFRRGIGIDHTTDYFFMEKLDMIIARIWKGFLRVTGLQRLLSKKPILKPKKDTKEPDEISADTEDQDLVVERVRIDNMELSMKNLFGQITIQEPTFDRMIVVYRRASTNTKEDRGIYVKHFKNIPLADMEIVLPEKMNPSLTPMDWVKFLVSAALGLVTLVSSLERPKADIRVAVAILSALVGYCSKVYFTFRQNKKTYQNLIMQSVYDKQLDSGRGTLLHLCDDVIQQEVKEVIISYFILMEQGKATIQELDKWCEQLIKEEFGVECNFEVEDAVQKLKKLGIVARDTIGRIFCVNLRRANEIIGTTTEEMVTRSQQGPAT
;
A
#
# COMPACT_ATOMS: atom_id res chain seq x y z
N MET A 1 -14.87 2.09 36.74
CA MET A 1 -15.98 1.41 36.01
C MET A 1 -16.19 1.97 34.60
N GLU A 2 -15.79 3.21 34.30
CA GLU A 2 -15.88 3.82 32.97
C GLU A 2 -14.86 3.29 31.95
N GLN A 3 -13.59 3.08 32.33
CA GLN A 3 -12.57 2.46 31.46
C GLN A 3 -12.93 1.03 31.05
N GLY A 4 -13.46 0.22 31.99
CA GLY A 4 -13.93 -1.13 31.68
C GLY A 4 -15.23 -1.20 30.88
N LYS A 5 -15.98 -0.08 30.77
CA LYS A 5 -17.12 0.06 29.85
C LYS A 5 -16.63 0.46 28.45
N LYS A 6 -15.70 1.41 28.33
CA LYS A 6 -15.04 1.77 27.06
C LYS A 6 -14.35 0.58 26.40
N GLU A 7 -13.58 -0.21 27.15
CA GLU A 7 -12.95 -1.44 26.61
C GLU A 7 -13.96 -2.54 26.22
N LYS A 8 -15.14 -2.58 26.84
CA LYS A 8 -16.22 -3.52 26.49
C LYS A 8 -17.01 -3.06 25.26
N GLU A 9 -17.08 -1.75 25.04
CA GLU A 9 -17.76 -1.12 23.90
C GLU A 9 -16.86 -1.09 22.66
N GLU A 10 -15.56 -0.85 22.83
CA GLU A 10 -14.50 -1.10 21.83
C GLU A 10 -14.40 -2.58 21.45
N ARG A 11 -14.76 -3.53 22.33
CA ARG A 11 -14.86 -4.95 21.94
C ARG A 11 -16.13 -5.29 21.15
N ARG A 12 -17.16 -4.44 21.17
CA ARG A 12 -18.39 -4.63 20.37
C ARG A 12 -18.27 -4.06 18.96
N LYS A 13 -17.43 -3.05 18.78
CA LYS A 13 -17.17 -2.39 17.49
C LYS A 13 -15.82 -2.87 16.96
N ASP A 14 -15.76 -3.25 15.70
CA ASP A 14 -14.53 -3.78 15.12
C ASP A 14 -13.60 -2.61 14.75
N VAL A 15 -12.78 -2.15 15.70
CA VAL A 15 -11.98 -0.92 15.57
C VAL A 15 -10.51 -1.24 15.30
N ILE A 16 -9.94 -0.60 14.28
CA ILE A 16 -8.51 -0.72 13.97
C ILE A 16 -7.81 0.58 14.38
N ARG A 17 -6.68 0.44 15.08
CA ARG A 17 -5.75 1.54 15.37
C ARG A 17 -4.65 1.53 14.33
N LEU A 18 -4.45 2.66 13.67
CA LEU A 18 -3.44 2.84 12.64
C LEU A 18 -2.52 3.99 13.01
N GLU A 19 -1.23 3.80 12.83
CA GLU A 19 -0.24 4.86 13.07
C GLU A 19 -0.50 6.09 12.19
N ARG A 20 -0.30 7.29 12.74
CA ARG A 20 -0.27 8.52 11.94
C ARG A 20 0.86 8.43 10.92
N GLU A 21 0.56 8.86 9.70
CA GLU A 21 1.54 8.84 8.62
C GLU A 21 2.24 10.19 8.47
N ALA A 22 3.49 10.13 8.02
CA ALA A 22 4.30 11.29 7.73
C ALA A 22 4.06 11.86 6.33
N VAL A 23 2.83 11.80 5.83
CA VAL A 23 2.50 12.25 4.48
C VAL A 23 1.71 13.53 4.60
N ILE A 24 2.05 14.56 3.83
CA ILE A 24 1.25 15.77 3.73
C ILE A 24 0.26 15.59 2.55
N PRO A 25 -1.03 15.27 2.75
CA PRO A 25 -1.99 14.97 1.67
C PRO A 25 -2.54 16.23 0.99
N ILE A 26 -1.85 17.37 1.13
CA ILE A 26 -2.25 18.66 0.57
C ILE A 26 -1.55 18.86 -0.78
N LEU A 27 -2.31 19.31 -1.78
CA LEU A 27 -1.74 19.71 -3.07
C LEU A 27 -0.77 20.89 -2.87
N LYS A 28 0.46 20.77 -3.36
CA LYS A 28 1.51 21.80 -3.23
C LYS A 28 1.03 23.21 -3.66
N PRO A 29 0.31 23.41 -4.79
CA PRO A 29 -0.19 24.74 -5.15
C PRO A 29 -1.18 25.30 -4.12
N LYS A 30 -2.08 24.46 -3.58
CA LYS A 30 -3.04 24.86 -2.54
C LYS A 30 -2.30 25.27 -1.26
N LEU A 31 -1.28 24.50 -0.88
CA LEU A 31 -0.42 24.77 0.27
C LEU A 31 0.30 26.12 0.11
N ILE A 32 1.04 26.30 -0.98
CA ILE A 32 1.82 27.53 -1.23
C ILE A 32 0.90 28.77 -1.26
N MET A 33 -0.23 28.69 -1.95
CA MET A 33 -1.16 29.82 -2.06
C MET A 33 -1.78 30.17 -0.70
N LYS A 34 -2.14 29.16 0.10
CA LYS A 34 -2.70 29.38 1.44
C LYS A 34 -1.66 30.01 2.36
N LEU A 35 -0.42 29.51 2.38
CA LEU A 35 0.67 30.10 3.17
C LEU A 35 0.99 31.53 2.72
N ALA A 36 1.03 31.79 1.41
CA ALA A 36 1.23 33.14 0.89
C ALA A 36 0.12 34.11 1.35
N SER A 37 -1.13 33.64 1.44
CA SER A 37 -2.25 34.47 1.91
C SER A 37 -2.18 34.87 3.39
N LEU A 38 -1.39 34.16 4.20
CA LEU A 38 -1.18 34.46 5.61
C LEU A 38 -0.14 35.57 5.84
N ILE A 39 0.66 35.90 4.82
CA ILE A 39 1.70 36.93 4.91
C ILE A 39 1.06 38.31 4.74
N GLU A 40 1.23 39.20 5.73
CA GLU A 40 0.57 40.53 5.75
C GLU A 40 1.00 41.45 4.59
N LEU A 41 2.28 41.46 4.24
CA LEU A 41 2.85 42.37 3.24
C LEU A 41 2.86 41.76 1.84
N ALA A 42 2.19 42.40 0.87
CA ALA A 42 2.14 41.95 -0.52
C ALA A 42 3.52 41.78 -1.19
N SER A 43 4.51 42.59 -0.80
CA SER A 43 5.90 42.41 -1.24
C SER A 43 6.50 41.08 -0.79
N ASN A 44 6.22 40.69 0.46
CA ASN A 44 6.71 39.45 1.04
C ASN A 44 5.97 38.24 0.45
N GLN A 45 4.68 38.38 0.11
CA GLN A 45 3.93 37.35 -0.62
C GLN A 45 4.62 37.00 -1.95
N THR A 46 5.00 38.02 -2.72
CA THR A 46 5.67 37.83 -4.02
C THR A 46 7.05 37.18 -3.85
N GLU A 47 7.83 37.61 -2.86
CA GLU A 47 9.12 37.01 -2.54
C GLU A 47 8.99 35.56 -2.04
N PHE A 48 7.96 35.24 -1.27
CA PHE A 48 7.68 33.88 -0.80
C PHE A 48 7.29 32.93 -1.93
N LEU A 49 6.44 33.38 -2.87
CA LEU A 49 6.10 32.60 -4.06
C LEU A 49 7.33 32.31 -4.92
N LYS A 50 8.21 33.32 -5.06
CA LYS A 50 9.49 33.19 -5.77
C LYS A 50 10.44 32.21 -5.06
N LEU A 51 10.53 32.31 -3.73
CA LEU A 51 11.31 31.39 -2.91
C LEU A 51 10.82 29.95 -3.09
N SER A 52 9.50 29.74 -3.00
CA SER A 52 8.87 28.44 -3.15
C SER A 52 9.22 27.77 -4.48
N LYS A 53 9.18 28.54 -5.58
CA LYS A 53 9.62 28.05 -6.90
C LYS A 53 11.11 27.70 -6.92
N ARG A 54 11.97 28.59 -6.42
CA ARG A 54 13.42 28.38 -6.40
C ARG A 54 13.80 27.13 -5.61
N VAL A 55 13.21 26.96 -4.42
CA VAL A 55 13.34 25.76 -3.59
C VAL A 55 12.95 24.50 -4.37
N GLU A 56 11.80 24.51 -5.05
CA GLU A 56 11.36 23.40 -5.88
C GLU A 56 12.38 23.02 -6.96
N TYR A 57 12.86 23.99 -7.74
CA TYR A 57 13.84 23.74 -8.79
C TYR A 57 15.17 23.20 -8.22
N THR A 58 15.64 23.74 -7.10
CA THR A 58 16.87 23.27 -6.47
C THR A 58 16.73 21.85 -5.92
N ILE A 59 15.63 21.54 -5.23
CA ILE A 59 15.37 20.19 -4.72
C ILE A 59 15.24 19.20 -5.88
N ARG A 60 14.49 19.55 -6.93
CA ARG A 60 14.37 18.72 -8.14
C ARG A 60 15.73 18.43 -8.79
N ALA A 61 16.62 19.42 -8.83
CA ALA A 61 17.98 19.22 -9.35
C ALA A 61 18.83 18.29 -8.47
N TRP A 62 18.66 18.32 -7.15
CA TRP A 62 19.39 17.42 -6.24
C TRP A 62 19.04 15.96 -6.44
N TYR A 63 17.77 15.66 -6.75
CA TYR A 63 17.29 14.29 -6.94
C TYR A 63 17.40 13.79 -8.39
N LEU A 64 17.58 14.68 -9.38
CA LEU A 64 17.52 14.34 -10.80
C LEU A 64 18.43 13.16 -11.19
N LEU A 65 19.73 13.24 -10.85
CA LEU A 65 20.70 12.20 -11.21
C LEU A 65 20.37 10.85 -10.55
N GLN A 66 19.93 10.88 -9.29
CA GLN A 66 19.58 9.66 -8.57
C GLN A 66 18.37 8.96 -9.20
N PHE A 67 17.40 9.74 -9.67
CA PHE A 67 16.23 9.21 -10.35
C PHE A 67 16.58 8.69 -11.74
N GLU A 68 17.50 9.33 -12.46
CA GLU A 68 18.01 8.80 -13.73
C GLU A 68 18.71 7.44 -13.53
N ASP A 69 19.58 7.33 -12.51
CA ASP A 69 20.27 6.08 -12.16
C ASP A 69 19.27 4.96 -11.81
N LEU A 70 18.27 5.25 -10.96
CA LEU A 70 17.21 4.29 -10.61
C LEU A 70 16.48 3.79 -11.86
N MET A 71 16.16 4.70 -12.78
CA MET A 71 15.41 4.40 -13.99
C MET A 71 16.24 3.59 -14.99
N GLN A 72 17.54 3.89 -15.11
CA GLN A 72 18.45 3.11 -15.95
C GLN A 72 18.61 1.69 -15.41
N LEU A 73 18.82 1.55 -14.10
CA LEU A 73 18.93 0.26 -13.42
C LEU A 73 17.64 -0.57 -13.59
N TYR A 74 16.47 0.01 -13.32
CA TYR A 74 15.19 -0.67 -13.54
C TYR A 74 15.03 -1.14 -14.98
N SER A 75 15.54 -0.39 -15.95
CA SER A 75 15.41 -0.74 -17.36
C SER A 75 16.05 -2.09 -17.74
N LEU A 76 16.99 -2.60 -16.93
CA LEU A 76 17.62 -3.93 -17.07
C LEU A 76 16.75 -5.05 -16.48
N PHE A 77 15.92 -4.71 -15.49
CA PHE A 77 15.03 -5.64 -14.79
C PHE A 77 13.56 -5.46 -15.19
N ASP A 78 13.29 -4.64 -16.20
CA ASP A 78 11.95 -4.48 -16.75
C ASP A 78 11.43 -5.84 -17.28
N PRO A 79 10.21 -6.26 -16.91
CA PRO A 79 9.70 -7.58 -17.31
C PRO A 79 9.52 -7.79 -18.81
N VAL A 80 9.42 -6.71 -19.60
CA VAL A 80 9.16 -6.80 -21.04
C VAL A 80 10.46 -6.84 -21.83
N HIS A 81 11.38 -5.92 -21.53
CA HIS A 81 12.61 -5.72 -22.34
C HIS A 81 13.91 -6.00 -21.58
N GLY A 82 13.86 -6.18 -20.26
CA GLY A 82 15.05 -6.32 -19.40
C GLY A 82 15.89 -7.54 -19.75
N GLY A 83 15.26 -8.70 -19.96
CA GLY A 83 15.98 -9.93 -20.32
C GLY A 83 16.80 -9.79 -21.61
N GLN A 84 16.24 -9.15 -22.64
CA GLN A 84 16.96 -8.89 -23.90
C GLN A 84 18.15 -7.95 -23.70
N LYS A 85 18.00 -6.91 -22.88
CA LYS A 85 19.11 -5.97 -22.57
C LYS A 85 20.24 -6.64 -21.80
N LEU A 86 19.91 -7.50 -20.83
CA LEU A 86 20.91 -8.26 -20.08
C LEU A 86 21.68 -9.22 -21.01
N GLU A 87 20.99 -9.89 -21.94
CA GLU A 87 21.63 -10.75 -22.95
C GLU A 87 22.57 -9.94 -23.87
N GLN A 88 22.15 -8.73 -24.29
CA GLN A 88 22.96 -7.84 -25.12
C GLN A 88 24.24 -7.36 -24.42
N GLN A 89 24.18 -7.10 -23.11
CA GLN A 89 25.33 -6.62 -22.34
C GLN A 89 26.32 -7.73 -21.96
N GLN A 90 25.97 -9.01 -22.15
CA GLN A 90 26.82 -10.17 -21.87
C GLN A 90 27.47 -10.15 -20.46
N LEU A 91 26.73 -9.64 -19.47
CA LEU A 91 27.23 -9.50 -18.11
C LEU A 91 27.28 -10.86 -17.40
N PRO A 92 28.31 -11.14 -16.57
CA PRO A 92 28.33 -12.33 -15.75
C PRO A 92 27.23 -12.27 -14.67
N SER A 93 26.63 -13.41 -14.34
CA SER A 93 25.51 -13.52 -13.37
C SER A 93 25.76 -12.77 -12.05
N LYS A 94 26.97 -12.85 -11.49
CA LYS A 94 27.35 -12.10 -10.28
C LYS A 94 27.26 -10.58 -10.42
N GLN A 95 27.56 -10.02 -11.59
CA GLN A 95 27.42 -8.58 -11.82
C GLN A 95 25.95 -8.18 -11.94
N ILE A 96 25.12 -9.04 -12.55
CA ILE A 96 23.67 -8.82 -12.63
C ILE A 96 23.07 -8.78 -11.22
N ASP A 97 23.49 -9.68 -10.32
CA ASP A 97 23.06 -9.68 -8.92
C ASP A 97 23.41 -8.35 -8.20
N VAL A 98 24.58 -7.78 -8.49
CA VAL A 98 24.98 -6.47 -7.93
C VAL A 98 24.14 -5.34 -8.48
N LEU A 99 23.84 -5.33 -9.77
CA LEU A 99 22.96 -4.32 -10.39
C LEU A 99 21.53 -4.42 -9.84
N GLU A 100 21.05 -5.64 -9.60
CA GLU A 100 19.74 -5.91 -9.01
C GLU A 100 19.67 -5.38 -7.56
N LEU A 101 20.72 -5.67 -6.77
CA LEU A 101 20.88 -5.16 -5.41
C LEU A 101 20.90 -3.62 -5.38
N ASN A 102 21.63 -3.00 -6.32
CA ASN A 102 21.68 -1.54 -6.43
C ASN A 102 20.30 -0.96 -6.78
N PHE A 103 19.60 -1.54 -7.77
CA PHE A 103 18.24 -1.12 -8.12
C PHE A 103 17.33 -1.14 -6.90
N LEU A 104 17.28 -2.27 -6.20
CA LEU A 104 16.42 -2.43 -5.04
C LEU A 104 16.83 -1.47 -3.90
N ASN A 105 18.13 -1.24 -3.66
CA ASN A 105 18.57 -0.27 -2.66
C ASN A 105 18.07 1.15 -2.97
N TYR A 106 18.24 1.63 -4.22
CA TYR A 106 17.70 2.93 -4.62
C TYR A 106 16.18 2.98 -4.58
N PHE A 107 15.51 1.90 -5.00
CA PHE A 107 14.06 1.81 -4.95
C PHE A 107 13.54 1.95 -3.51
N PHE A 108 14.10 1.21 -2.56
CA PHE A 108 13.71 1.30 -1.15
C PHE A 108 13.96 2.69 -0.55
N GLN A 109 15.06 3.35 -0.92
CA GLN A 109 15.32 4.72 -0.51
C GLN A 109 14.26 5.69 -1.04
N VAL A 110 13.86 5.55 -2.32
CA VAL A 110 12.78 6.36 -2.90
C VAL A 110 11.44 6.09 -2.20
N MET A 111 11.18 4.84 -1.81
CA MET A 111 9.98 4.49 -1.04
C MET A 111 9.97 5.17 0.34
N GLU A 112 11.09 5.13 1.07
CA GLU A 112 11.25 5.79 2.36
C GLU A 112 11.05 7.31 2.24
N LYS A 113 11.74 7.96 1.29
CA LYS A 113 11.61 9.41 1.00
C LYS A 113 10.24 9.83 0.46
N SER A 114 9.44 8.88 -0.01
CA SER A 114 8.06 9.11 -0.44
C SER A 114 7.04 8.80 0.67
N ASN A 115 7.52 8.52 1.88
CA ASN A 115 6.77 8.18 3.09
C ASN A 115 5.90 6.92 2.92
N PHE A 116 6.38 5.96 2.11
CA PHE A 116 5.80 4.62 2.04
C PHE A 116 6.35 3.73 3.14
N LYS A 117 5.45 3.02 3.82
CA LYS A 117 5.79 2.01 4.83
C LYS A 117 5.61 0.62 4.23
N LEU A 118 6.44 -0.34 4.66
CA LEU A 118 6.16 -1.75 4.43
C LEU A 118 4.90 -2.14 5.21
N VAL A 119 4.03 -2.92 4.59
CA VAL A 119 2.88 -3.51 5.27
C VAL A 119 3.37 -4.36 6.45
N THR A 120 2.68 -4.32 7.58
CA THR A 120 3.06 -5.11 8.77
C THR A 120 2.41 -6.50 8.77
N ASP A 121 2.96 -7.47 9.49
CA ASP A 121 2.32 -8.78 9.66
C ASP A 121 0.94 -8.67 10.33
N GLU A 122 0.75 -7.66 11.18
CA GLU A 122 -0.52 -7.36 11.83
C GLU A 122 -1.59 -6.92 10.80
N GLU A 123 -1.24 -6.00 9.91
CA GLU A 123 -2.10 -5.56 8.80
C GLU A 123 -2.46 -6.74 7.87
N ILE A 124 -1.51 -7.64 7.60
CA ILE A 124 -1.77 -8.85 6.79
C ILE A 124 -2.71 -9.82 7.50
N ASN A 125 -2.52 -10.06 8.79
CA ASN A 125 -3.41 -10.93 9.56
C ASN A 125 -4.84 -10.37 9.60
N ILE A 126 -4.96 -9.05 9.78
CA ILE A 126 -6.24 -8.34 9.73
C ILE A 126 -6.92 -8.47 8.36
N ALA A 127 -6.14 -8.44 7.27
CA ALA A 127 -6.61 -8.67 5.92
C ALA A 127 -7.14 -10.11 5.72
N GLN A 128 -6.39 -11.11 6.17
CA GLN A 128 -6.75 -12.52 6.04
C GLN A 128 -8.01 -12.93 6.84
N ASP A 129 -8.27 -12.23 7.94
CA ASP A 129 -9.43 -12.49 8.80
C ASP A 129 -10.72 -11.78 8.34
N GLY A 130 -10.67 -10.95 7.29
CA GLY A 130 -11.82 -10.17 6.79
C GLY A 130 -12.18 -10.44 5.33
N GLN A 131 -13.46 -10.25 4.99
CA GLN A 131 -13.95 -10.18 3.61
C GLN A 131 -14.80 -8.90 3.48
N TYR A 132 -14.51 -8.02 2.51
CA TYR A 132 -15.22 -6.74 2.39
C TYR A 132 -16.24 -6.72 1.26
N LEU A 133 -15.81 -6.65 -0.01
CA LEU A 133 -16.74 -6.54 -1.16
C LEU A 133 -16.81 -7.82 -1.98
N LEU A 134 -15.75 -8.61 -1.98
CA LEU A 134 -15.67 -9.85 -2.75
C LEU A 134 -15.73 -11.02 -1.77
N ASN A 135 -16.91 -11.64 -1.67
CA ASN A 135 -17.15 -12.85 -0.87
C ASN A 135 -16.47 -14.07 -1.52
N LEU A 136 -15.15 -13.99 -1.70
CA LEU A 136 -14.35 -14.93 -2.47
C LEU A 136 -13.33 -15.58 -1.54
N PRO A 137 -13.34 -16.91 -1.39
CA PRO A 137 -12.23 -17.63 -0.77
C PRO A 137 -11.07 -17.63 -1.77
N VAL A 138 -10.34 -16.52 -1.82
CA VAL A 138 -9.03 -16.47 -2.46
C VAL A 138 -8.08 -17.20 -1.51
N LYS A 139 -7.35 -18.17 -2.05
CA LYS A 139 -6.18 -18.75 -1.37
C LYS A 139 -4.98 -18.38 -2.20
N VAL A 140 -3.91 -17.94 -1.57
CA VAL A 140 -2.64 -17.71 -2.26
C VAL A 140 -1.97 -19.08 -2.46
N ASP A 141 -1.40 -19.32 -3.65
CA ASP A 141 -0.62 -20.53 -3.90
C ASP A 141 0.73 -20.41 -3.17
N GLU A 142 0.99 -21.25 -2.18
CA GLU A 142 2.22 -21.21 -1.36
C GLU A 142 3.40 -21.98 -2.00
N SER A 143 3.20 -22.76 -3.07
CA SER A 143 4.16 -23.79 -3.51
C SER A 143 5.37 -23.32 -4.36
N LYS A 144 5.77 -22.04 -4.33
CA LYS A 144 6.82 -21.47 -5.20
C LYS A 144 7.86 -20.68 -4.39
N ASP A 145 9.13 -20.82 -4.78
CA ASP A 145 10.32 -20.51 -3.98
C ASP A 145 10.62 -19.00 -3.83
N CYS A 146 10.90 -18.55 -2.59
CA CYS A 146 11.24 -17.16 -2.20
C CYS A 146 12.76 -16.88 -2.26
N SER A 147 13.52 -17.66 -3.01
CA SER A 147 14.99 -17.67 -2.99
C SER A 147 15.62 -16.32 -3.36
N TRP A 148 14.96 -15.51 -4.19
CA TRP A 148 15.50 -14.20 -4.63
C TRP A 148 15.42 -13.12 -3.54
N ILE A 149 14.31 -13.01 -2.79
CA ILE A 149 14.18 -12.06 -1.66
C ILE A 149 15.15 -12.45 -0.53
N LYS A 150 15.30 -13.76 -0.28
CA LYS A 150 16.30 -14.27 0.67
C LYS A 150 17.72 -13.93 0.22
N SER A 151 18.04 -14.09 -1.07
CA SER A 151 19.35 -13.72 -1.63
C SER A 151 19.61 -12.21 -1.54
N PHE A 152 18.59 -11.38 -1.79
CA PHE A 152 18.65 -9.93 -1.63
C PHE A 152 18.91 -9.51 -0.18
N SER A 153 18.13 -10.03 0.79
CA SER A 153 18.32 -9.73 2.21
C SER A 153 19.72 -10.13 2.72
N GLN A 154 20.23 -11.28 2.29
CA GLN A 154 21.60 -11.73 2.59
C GLN A 154 22.67 -10.90 1.87
N GLY A 155 22.40 -10.41 0.65
CA GLY A 155 23.27 -9.53 -0.12
C GLY A 155 23.41 -8.14 0.53
N ILE A 156 22.30 -7.58 1.02
CA ILE A 156 22.31 -6.36 1.84
C ILE A 156 23.09 -6.62 3.14
N LEU A 157 22.82 -7.73 3.85
CA LEU A 157 23.53 -8.08 5.08
C LEU A 157 25.05 -8.10 4.84
N LYS A 158 25.50 -8.74 3.76
CA LYS A 158 26.91 -8.78 3.39
C LYS A 158 27.46 -7.41 3.03
N THR A 159 26.71 -6.57 2.33
CA THR A 159 27.13 -5.21 1.96
C THR A 159 27.24 -4.30 3.19
N ILE A 160 26.29 -4.39 4.12
CA ILE A 160 26.29 -3.68 5.40
C ILE A 160 27.44 -4.18 6.30
N LEU A 161 27.68 -5.50 6.39
CA LEU A 161 28.81 -6.05 7.13
C LEU A 161 30.17 -5.66 6.50
N LYS A 162 30.21 -5.53 5.16
CA LYS A 162 31.39 -5.06 4.41
C LYS A 162 31.55 -3.54 4.45
N LYS A 163 30.62 -2.79 5.06
CA LYS A 163 30.75 -1.35 5.38
C LYS A 163 31.91 -1.08 6.35
N ASN A 164 32.44 -2.13 7.00
CA ASN A 164 33.73 -2.13 7.72
C ASN A 164 34.97 -2.35 6.81
N SER A 165 34.83 -2.24 5.48
CA SER A 165 35.92 -2.39 4.50
C SER A 165 36.24 -1.05 3.80
N PRO A 166 37.52 -0.75 3.47
CA PRO A 166 38.02 0.62 3.26
C PRO A 166 37.91 1.10 1.81
N ASN A 167 36.74 1.03 1.16
CA ASN A 167 36.57 1.57 -0.19
C ASN A 167 36.13 3.05 -0.14
N PHE A 168 37.08 3.96 -0.41
CA PHE A 168 36.98 5.41 -0.18
C PHE A 168 35.88 6.10 -1.03
N LEU A 169 35.72 5.72 -2.30
CA LEU A 169 34.75 6.35 -3.22
C LEU A 169 33.29 6.09 -2.83
N ILE A 170 32.98 4.87 -2.39
CA ILE A 170 31.62 4.50 -1.94
C ILE A 170 31.31 5.21 -0.61
N ARG A 171 32.28 5.30 0.31
CA ARG A 171 32.11 6.01 1.57
C ARG A 171 31.95 7.51 1.38
N TYR A 172 32.68 8.10 0.43
CA TYR A 172 32.58 9.52 0.09
C TYR A 172 31.23 9.86 -0.57
N PHE A 173 30.73 9.01 -1.46
CA PHE A 173 29.42 9.19 -2.10
C PHE A 173 28.28 8.99 -1.09
N ILE A 174 28.36 7.96 -0.25
CA ILE A 174 27.35 7.70 0.80
C ILE A 174 27.37 8.80 1.88
N SER A 175 28.54 9.29 2.28
CA SER A 175 28.65 10.31 3.34
C SER A 175 28.23 11.71 2.89
N ASN A 176 28.42 12.07 1.61
CA ASN A 176 28.01 13.37 1.07
C ASN A 176 26.54 13.42 0.65
N VAL A 177 25.91 12.27 0.43
CA VAL A 177 24.51 12.18 0.00
C VAL A 177 23.56 11.97 1.17
N PHE A 178 23.94 11.21 2.22
CA PHE A 178 22.95 10.63 3.14
C PHE A 178 22.89 11.18 4.57
N GLY A 179 23.76 12.09 5.00
CA GLY A 179 23.70 12.56 6.39
C GLY A 179 23.84 11.41 7.41
N ASN A 180 23.75 11.72 8.71
CA ASN A 180 24.22 10.83 9.77
C ASN A 180 23.09 10.06 10.49
N SER A 181 22.02 9.63 9.79
CA SER A 181 20.91 8.87 10.36
C SER A 181 21.12 7.35 10.25
N ASN A 182 22.15 6.84 10.95
CA ASN A 182 22.54 5.42 10.91
C ASN A 182 21.60 4.46 11.68
N LEU A 183 20.58 4.95 12.39
CA LEU A 183 19.68 4.11 13.20
C LEU A 183 18.43 3.61 12.44
N CYS A 184 17.85 4.43 11.56
CA CYS A 184 16.65 4.06 10.79
C CYS A 184 16.93 2.91 9.81
N PHE A 185 18.09 2.97 9.13
CA PHE A 185 18.52 1.98 8.14
C PHE A 185 18.72 0.57 8.72
N ILE A 186 19.15 0.47 9.99
CA ILE A 186 19.36 -0.81 10.69
C ILE A 186 18.03 -1.39 11.19
N ASN A 187 17.11 -0.55 11.67
CA ASN A 187 15.80 -0.98 12.15
C ASN A 187 14.90 -1.47 10.99
N TYR A 188 15.00 -0.80 9.84
CA TYR A 188 14.33 -1.22 8.59
C TYR A 188 14.91 -2.53 8.03
N PHE A 189 16.20 -2.75 8.20
CA PHE A 189 16.90 -3.96 7.76
C PHE A 189 16.43 -5.22 8.53
N TYR A 190 16.19 -5.12 9.84
CA TYR A 190 15.56 -6.20 10.61
C TYR A 190 14.10 -6.45 10.18
N LYS A 191 13.34 -5.40 9.86
CA LYS A 191 11.98 -5.55 9.29
C LYS A 191 11.99 -6.26 7.94
N ILE A 192 12.92 -5.95 7.03
CA ILE A 192 13.10 -6.68 5.75
C ILE A 192 13.48 -8.15 5.97
N LEU A 193 14.35 -8.43 6.96
CA LEU A 193 14.74 -9.81 7.31
C LEU A 193 13.55 -10.63 7.85
N ILE A 194 12.65 -9.99 8.61
CA ILE A 194 11.40 -10.59 9.12
C ILE A 194 10.36 -10.76 7.98
N PHE A 195 10.30 -9.82 7.03
CA PHE A 195 9.39 -9.88 5.87
C PHE A 195 9.78 -10.92 4.80
N CYS A 196 10.97 -11.54 4.91
CA CYS A 196 11.45 -12.63 4.04
C CYS A 196 10.56 -13.90 4.04
N ILE A 197 9.46 -13.88 4.79
CA ILE A 197 8.41 -14.91 4.79
C ILE A 197 7.47 -14.75 3.57
N TRP A 198 7.41 -13.58 2.94
CA TRP A 198 6.46 -13.27 1.85
C TRP A 198 7.11 -13.28 0.46
N LYS A 199 6.40 -13.84 -0.55
CA LYS A 199 6.80 -13.88 -1.97
C LYS A 199 6.79 -12.50 -2.67
N TYR A 200 6.19 -11.51 -2.03
CA TYR A 200 5.87 -10.20 -2.54
C TYR A 200 6.33 -9.14 -1.53
N ILE A 201 6.83 -8.00 -2.02
CA ILE A 201 7.10 -6.84 -1.17
C ILE A 201 5.95 -5.87 -1.38
N ILE A 202 5.24 -5.53 -0.31
CA ILE A 202 4.08 -4.64 -0.37
C ILE A 202 4.38 -3.40 0.47
N PHE A 203 4.30 -2.26 -0.19
CA PHE A 203 4.36 -0.96 0.44
C PHE A 203 2.97 -0.33 0.44
N ARG A 204 2.69 0.44 1.48
CA ARG A 204 1.46 1.22 1.64
C ARG A 204 1.79 2.67 1.97
N ARG A 205 0.87 3.56 1.61
CA ARG A 205 0.86 4.97 1.96
C ARG A 205 -0.58 5.49 1.90
N GLY A 206 -0.95 6.30 2.87
CA GLY A 206 -2.25 6.91 3.08
C GLY A 206 -3.25 5.91 3.64
N ILE A 207 -4.08 6.38 4.56
CA ILE A 207 -5.24 5.65 5.10
C ILE A 207 -6.48 6.44 4.74
N GLY A 208 -7.26 5.88 3.82
CA GLY A 208 -8.58 6.38 3.45
C GLY A 208 -9.67 5.56 4.11
N ILE A 209 -10.90 6.06 4.03
CA ILE A 209 -12.09 5.32 4.46
C ILE A 209 -12.98 5.15 3.23
N ASP A 210 -13.28 3.89 2.89
CA ASP A 210 -14.26 3.58 1.86
C ASP A 210 -15.62 3.32 2.49
N HIS A 211 -16.65 3.92 1.90
CA HIS A 211 -18.03 3.75 2.32
C HIS A 211 -18.85 3.35 1.12
N THR A 212 -19.46 2.16 1.18
CA THR A 212 -20.42 1.72 0.16
C THR A 212 -21.80 1.55 0.80
N THR A 213 -22.78 2.27 0.27
CA THR A 213 -24.19 2.17 0.72
C THR A 213 -25.04 1.56 -0.37
N ASP A 214 -25.54 0.36 -0.15
CA ASP A 214 -26.45 -0.33 -1.06
C ASP A 214 -27.38 -1.27 -0.28
N TYR A 215 -28.33 -1.88 -0.97
CA TYR A 215 -29.23 -2.89 -0.42
C TYR A 215 -28.54 -4.23 -0.15
N PHE A 216 -27.46 -4.55 -0.89
CA PHE A 216 -26.64 -5.77 -0.75
C PHE A 216 -27.46 -7.06 -0.53
N PHE A 217 -28.56 -7.20 -1.26
CA PHE A 217 -29.56 -8.26 -0.99
C PHE A 217 -28.98 -9.66 -1.21
N MET A 218 -28.21 -9.83 -2.29
CA MET A 218 -27.64 -11.14 -2.64
C MET A 218 -26.54 -11.53 -1.63
N GLU A 219 -25.73 -10.57 -1.20
CA GLU A 219 -24.66 -10.74 -0.21
C GLU A 219 -25.23 -11.11 1.16
N LYS A 220 -26.30 -10.42 1.58
CA LYS A 220 -27.04 -10.75 2.81
C LYS A 220 -27.62 -12.17 2.77
N LEU A 221 -28.19 -12.56 1.62
CA LEU A 221 -28.79 -13.88 1.44
C LEU A 221 -27.72 -14.98 1.45
N ASP A 222 -26.59 -14.77 0.77
CA ASP A 222 -25.45 -15.67 0.80
C ASP A 222 -24.88 -15.83 2.23
N MET A 223 -24.80 -14.74 3.01
CA MET A 223 -24.39 -14.79 4.41
C MET A 223 -25.34 -15.65 5.26
N ILE A 224 -26.65 -15.51 5.09
CA ILE A 224 -27.65 -16.33 5.81
C ILE A 224 -27.46 -17.81 5.47
N ILE A 225 -27.31 -18.13 4.17
CA ILE A 225 -27.07 -19.51 3.72
C ILE A 225 -25.76 -20.03 4.29
N ALA A 226 -24.68 -19.23 4.29
CA ALA A 226 -23.40 -19.62 4.85
C ALA A 226 -23.48 -19.92 6.36
N ARG A 227 -24.23 -19.12 7.13
CA ARG A 227 -24.47 -19.37 8.57
C ARG A 227 -25.23 -20.68 8.79
N ILE A 228 -26.29 -20.94 8.01
CA ILE A 228 -27.07 -22.18 8.07
C ILE A 228 -26.20 -23.38 7.66
N TRP A 229 -25.42 -23.26 6.59
CA TRP A 229 -24.53 -24.29 6.08
C TRP A 229 -23.42 -24.64 7.09
N LYS A 230 -22.82 -23.64 7.73
CA LYS A 230 -21.81 -23.84 8.79
C LYS A 230 -22.42 -24.56 10.00
N GLY A 231 -23.67 -24.24 10.35
CA GLY A 231 -24.44 -24.97 11.36
C GLY A 231 -24.66 -26.44 10.97
N PHE A 232 -25.13 -26.68 9.74
CA PHE A 232 -25.34 -28.02 9.20
C PHE A 232 -24.05 -28.86 9.18
N LEU A 233 -22.93 -28.30 8.73
CA LEU A 233 -21.63 -28.97 8.72
C LEU A 233 -21.09 -29.29 10.12
N ARG A 234 -21.40 -28.44 11.13
CA ARG A 234 -21.05 -28.71 12.54
C ARG A 234 -21.85 -29.87 13.10
N VAL A 235 -23.16 -29.90 12.84
CA VAL A 235 -24.07 -30.95 13.34
C VAL A 235 -23.76 -32.31 12.72
N THR A 236 -23.42 -32.32 11.42
CA THR A 236 -23.12 -33.56 10.67
C THR A 236 -21.66 -34.03 10.81
N GLY A 237 -20.79 -33.28 11.50
CA GLY A 237 -19.39 -33.66 11.76
C GLY A 237 -18.45 -33.61 10.54
N LEU A 238 -18.96 -33.30 9.34
CA LEU A 238 -18.20 -33.22 8.08
C LEU A 238 -17.18 -32.07 8.03
N GLN A 239 -17.21 -31.15 9.00
CA GLN A 239 -16.25 -30.06 9.09
C GLN A 239 -14.78 -30.55 9.18
N ARG A 240 -14.54 -31.73 9.79
CA ARG A 240 -13.19 -32.32 9.91
C ARG A 240 -12.63 -32.85 8.58
N LEU A 241 -13.49 -33.18 7.61
CA LEU A 241 -13.08 -33.73 6.31
C LEU A 241 -12.81 -32.65 5.26
N LEU A 242 -13.52 -31.52 5.32
CA LEU A 242 -13.46 -30.46 4.30
C LEU A 242 -12.52 -29.31 4.67
N SER A 243 -12.13 -29.16 5.94
CA SER A 243 -11.27 -28.06 6.41
C SER A 243 -9.91 -28.56 6.89
N LYS A 244 -9.02 -28.91 5.96
CA LYS A 244 -7.57 -28.88 6.26
C LYS A 244 -7.11 -27.42 6.19
N LYS A 245 -7.24 -26.67 7.28
CA LYS A 245 -6.43 -25.46 7.50
C LYS A 245 -5.09 -25.90 8.10
N PRO A 246 -3.94 -25.38 7.65
CA PRO A 246 -2.71 -25.54 8.41
C PRO A 246 -2.91 -24.86 9.77
N ILE A 247 -2.61 -25.60 10.83
CA ILE A 247 -2.60 -25.08 12.19
C ILE A 247 -1.30 -24.28 12.33
N LEU A 248 -1.34 -22.96 12.10
CA LEU A 248 -0.35 -22.08 12.71
C LEU A 248 -0.77 -21.86 14.16
N LYS A 249 0.11 -22.21 15.09
CA LYS A 249 -0.11 -22.00 16.52
C LYS A 249 -0.24 -20.49 16.77
N PRO A 250 -1.20 -20.04 17.60
CA PRO A 250 -1.18 -18.68 18.10
C PRO A 250 0.08 -18.52 18.92
N LYS A 251 0.92 -17.54 18.56
CA LYS A 251 2.06 -17.14 19.39
C LYS A 251 1.44 -16.53 20.65
N LYS A 252 1.76 -17.12 21.79
CA LYS A 252 1.32 -16.66 23.10
C LYS A 252 1.97 -15.30 23.35
N ASP A 253 1.16 -14.25 23.48
CA ASP A 253 1.62 -12.93 23.89
C ASP A 253 2.40 -13.07 25.19
N THR A 254 3.72 -12.98 25.07
CA THR A 254 4.61 -12.83 26.21
C THR A 254 4.90 -11.34 26.27
N LYS A 255 4.16 -10.65 27.13
CA LYS A 255 4.52 -9.30 27.54
C LYS A 255 5.83 -9.40 28.30
N GLU A 256 6.93 -8.98 27.70
CA GLU A 256 8.10 -8.55 28.47
C GLU A 256 7.75 -7.19 29.11
N PRO A 257 8.18 -6.94 30.35
CA PRO A 257 7.87 -5.70 31.05
C PRO A 257 8.72 -4.57 30.46
N ASP A 258 8.04 -3.60 29.85
CA ASP A 258 8.65 -2.35 29.40
C ASP A 258 9.23 -1.59 30.59
N GLU A 259 10.54 -1.34 30.54
CA GLU A 259 11.16 -0.28 31.33
C GLU A 259 10.73 1.07 30.76
N ILE A 260 10.13 1.84 31.66
CA ILE A 260 9.58 3.19 31.53
C ILE A 260 10.50 4.14 30.77
N SER A 261 10.00 4.71 29.67
CA SER A 261 10.25 6.11 29.31
C SER A 261 8.90 6.78 29.03
N ALA A 262 8.48 7.63 29.97
CA ALA A 262 7.34 8.52 29.80
C ALA A 262 7.62 9.58 28.74
N ASP A 263 6.55 10.07 28.12
CA ASP A 263 6.45 11.22 27.20
C ASP A 263 6.56 10.96 25.69
N THR A 264 5.53 10.31 25.13
CA THR A 264 4.70 10.84 24.02
C THR A 264 3.47 9.96 23.84
N GLU A 265 2.28 10.48 24.16
CA GLU A 265 1.01 9.85 23.77
C GLU A 265 0.80 10.06 22.26
N ASP A 266 1.38 9.18 21.43
CA ASP A 266 1.05 9.11 20.01
C ASP A 266 -0.42 8.68 19.88
N GLN A 267 -1.28 9.63 19.52
CA GLN A 267 -2.71 9.38 19.29
C GLN A 267 -2.90 8.64 17.96
N ASP A 268 -2.89 7.31 18.01
CA ASP A 268 -3.23 6.44 16.87
C ASP A 268 -4.57 6.84 16.22
N LEU A 269 -4.65 6.75 14.89
CA LEU A 269 -5.89 6.93 14.14
C LEU A 269 -6.81 5.73 14.39
N VAL A 270 -7.98 5.99 14.98
CA VAL A 270 -8.95 4.96 15.33
C VAL A 270 -10.06 4.90 14.26
N VAL A 271 -10.13 3.82 13.49
CA VAL A 271 -11.15 3.64 12.43
C VAL A 271 -12.08 2.47 12.76
N GLU A 272 -13.39 2.72 12.77
CA GLU A 272 -14.43 1.70 12.96
C GLU A 272 -14.73 0.97 11.65
N ARG A 273 -14.72 -0.37 11.68
CA ARG A 273 -15.16 -1.23 10.58
C ARG A 273 -16.62 -1.60 10.75
N VAL A 274 -17.38 -1.48 9.68
CA VAL A 274 -18.77 -1.91 9.61
C VAL A 274 -18.88 -2.95 8.49
N ARG A 275 -18.98 -4.22 8.86
CA ARG A 275 -19.03 -5.36 7.93
C ARG A 275 -20.38 -6.07 7.96
N ILE A 276 -20.80 -6.62 6.82
CA ILE A 276 -22.04 -7.40 6.70
C ILE A 276 -21.99 -8.63 7.61
N ASP A 277 -20.84 -9.30 7.68
CA ASP A 277 -20.67 -10.58 8.38
C ASP A 277 -20.99 -10.54 9.88
N ASN A 278 -20.71 -9.41 10.53
CA ASN A 278 -20.92 -9.21 11.96
C ASN A 278 -22.23 -8.47 12.28
N MET A 279 -23.06 -8.18 11.27
CA MET A 279 -24.31 -7.44 11.45
C MET A 279 -25.39 -8.31 12.12
N GLU A 280 -26.17 -7.70 13.02
CA GLU A 280 -27.36 -8.31 13.59
C GLU A 280 -28.46 -8.41 12.52
N LEU A 281 -28.86 -9.66 12.23
CA LEU A 281 -29.87 -9.99 11.24
C LEU A 281 -31.28 -9.69 11.79
N SER A 282 -31.77 -8.49 11.50
CA SER A 282 -33.19 -8.12 11.67
C SER A 282 -33.87 -8.01 10.31
N MET A 283 -35.16 -8.37 10.22
CA MET A 283 -35.93 -8.28 8.97
C MET A 283 -35.94 -6.86 8.38
N LYS A 284 -35.84 -5.82 9.22
CA LYS A 284 -35.69 -4.43 8.75
C LYS A 284 -34.30 -4.17 8.14
N ASN A 285 -33.25 -4.77 8.70
CA ASN A 285 -31.87 -4.63 8.21
C ASN A 285 -31.62 -5.45 6.92
N LEU A 286 -32.38 -6.53 6.70
CA LEU A 286 -32.29 -7.34 5.49
C LEU A 286 -32.77 -6.60 4.24
N PHE A 287 -33.89 -5.88 4.33
CA PHE A 287 -34.48 -5.14 3.21
C PHE A 287 -34.10 -3.64 3.20
N GLY A 288 -33.44 -3.15 4.24
CA GLY A 288 -32.94 -1.76 4.31
C GLY A 288 -31.57 -1.59 3.64
N GLN A 289 -31.28 -0.35 3.23
CA GLN A 289 -29.92 0.05 2.85
C GLN A 289 -28.97 -0.10 4.04
N ILE A 290 -27.76 -0.58 3.77
CA ILE A 290 -26.70 -0.68 4.76
C ILE A 290 -25.47 0.04 4.24
N THR A 291 -24.79 0.76 5.13
CA THR A 291 -23.49 1.37 4.83
C THR A 291 -22.41 0.45 5.37
N ILE A 292 -21.60 -0.09 4.46
CA ILE A 292 -20.41 -0.86 4.78
C ILE A 292 -19.24 0.12 4.81
N GLN A 293 -18.37 -0.02 5.80
CA GLN A 293 -17.21 0.83 5.97
C GLN A 293 -15.98 -0.02 6.23
N GLU A 294 -14.91 0.23 5.47
CA GLU A 294 -13.62 -0.43 5.66
C GLU A 294 -12.48 0.59 5.44
N PRO A 295 -11.42 0.55 6.27
CA PRO A 295 -10.22 1.32 5.99
C PRO A 295 -9.58 0.84 4.68
N THR A 296 -9.04 1.78 3.93
CA THR A 296 -8.33 1.53 2.68
C THR A 296 -6.93 2.09 2.76
N PHE A 297 -6.01 1.45 2.06
CA PHE A 297 -4.74 2.06 1.71
C PHE A 297 -4.93 2.94 0.47
N ASP A 298 -4.69 4.24 0.62
CA ASP A 298 -4.87 5.22 -0.47
C ASP A 298 -3.96 4.90 -1.64
N ARG A 299 -2.73 4.46 -1.34
CA ARG A 299 -1.70 4.06 -2.30
C ARG A 299 -1.04 2.76 -1.84
N MET A 300 -0.88 1.82 -2.75
CA MET A 300 -0.12 0.59 -2.50
C MET A 300 0.82 0.29 -3.65
N ILE A 301 2.04 -0.12 -3.34
CA ILE A 301 2.99 -0.59 -4.33
C ILE A 301 3.36 -2.03 -4.06
N VAL A 302 3.17 -2.89 -5.06
CA VAL A 302 3.52 -4.31 -4.99
C VAL A 302 4.70 -4.57 -5.91
N VAL A 303 5.77 -5.10 -5.33
CA VAL A 303 6.99 -5.51 -6.04
C VAL A 303 7.13 -7.02 -5.98
N TYR A 304 7.30 -7.65 -7.14
CA TYR A 304 7.37 -9.11 -7.23
C TYR A 304 8.12 -9.62 -8.45
N ARG A 305 8.56 -10.87 -8.38
CA ARG A 305 9.10 -11.63 -9.51
C ARG A 305 8.19 -12.80 -9.81
N ARG A 306 7.91 -13.05 -11.09
CA ARG A 306 7.12 -14.21 -11.51
C ARG A 306 8.02 -15.45 -11.49
N ALA A 307 7.51 -16.57 -11.00
CA ALA A 307 8.25 -17.83 -11.11
C ALA A 307 8.43 -18.21 -12.59
N SER A 308 9.66 -18.49 -13.00
CA SER A 308 9.95 -18.91 -14.38
C SER A 308 9.41 -20.32 -14.61
N THR A 309 8.78 -20.53 -15.77
CA THR A 309 8.37 -21.86 -16.24
C THR A 309 9.43 -22.50 -17.14
N ASN A 310 10.49 -21.75 -17.47
CA ASN A 310 11.48 -22.10 -18.49
C ASN A 310 12.88 -22.24 -17.87
N THR A 311 13.79 -22.92 -18.59
CA THR A 311 15.20 -23.16 -18.22
C THR A 311 16.08 -21.90 -18.13
N LYS A 312 15.60 -20.75 -18.62
CA LYS A 312 16.25 -19.45 -18.42
C LYS A 312 15.66 -18.76 -17.19
N GLU A 313 16.53 -18.26 -16.30
CA GLU A 313 16.13 -17.43 -15.17
C GLU A 313 15.50 -16.13 -15.69
N ASP A 314 14.18 -15.98 -15.52
CA ASP A 314 13.50 -14.70 -15.74
C ASP A 314 13.81 -13.77 -14.56
N ARG A 315 14.58 -12.70 -14.84
CA ARG A 315 14.99 -11.71 -13.85
C ARG A 315 14.07 -10.48 -13.82
N GLY A 316 12.96 -10.49 -14.55
CA GLY A 316 11.99 -9.41 -14.56
C GLY A 316 11.43 -9.10 -13.16
N ILE A 317 11.46 -7.83 -12.78
CA ILE A 317 10.89 -7.30 -11.54
C ILE A 317 9.64 -6.51 -11.90
N TYR A 318 8.50 -6.98 -11.45
CA TYR A 318 7.22 -6.30 -11.62
C TYR A 318 7.03 -5.32 -10.47
N VAL A 319 6.77 -4.06 -10.82
CA VAL A 319 6.35 -3.01 -9.88
C VAL A 319 4.96 -2.58 -10.28
N LYS A 320 3.98 -2.62 -9.37
CA LYS A 320 2.61 -2.18 -9.64
C LYS A 320 2.14 -1.19 -8.60
N HIS A 321 1.50 -0.12 -9.05
CA HIS A 321 0.94 0.93 -8.19
C HIS A 321 -0.57 0.87 -8.21
N PHE A 322 -1.19 0.84 -7.03
CA PHE A 322 -2.62 0.77 -6.81
C PHE A 322 -3.12 1.93 -5.96
N LYS A 323 -4.41 2.23 -6.06
CA LYS A 323 -5.15 3.18 -5.20
C LYS A 323 -6.33 2.53 -4.49
N ASN A 324 -6.68 3.07 -3.33
CA ASN A 324 -7.92 2.80 -2.59
C ASN A 324 -8.18 1.29 -2.44
N ILE A 325 -7.18 0.56 -1.97
CA ILE A 325 -7.28 -0.88 -1.72
C ILE A 325 -7.81 -1.10 -0.31
N PRO A 326 -8.96 -1.75 -0.13
CA PRO A 326 -9.48 -2.09 1.19
C PRO A 326 -8.52 -3.00 1.94
N LEU A 327 -8.37 -2.75 3.24
CA LEU A 327 -7.49 -3.55 4.10
C LEU A 327 -7.89 -5.03 4.09
N ALA A 328 -9.18 -5.33 4.16
CA ALA A 328 -9.70 -6.70 4.06
C ALA A 328 -9.40 -7.39 2.72
N ASP A 329 -9.31 -6.63 1.63
CA ASP A 329 -9.22 -7.17 0.27
C ASP A 329 -7.80 -6.99 -0.31
N MET A 330 -6.76 -6.85 0.52
CA MET A 330 -5.36 -6.71 0.07
C MET A 330 -4.91 -7.84 -0.86
N GLU A 331 -5.45 -9.05 -0.73
CA GLU A 331 -5.11 -10.17 -1.62
C GLU A 331 -5.46 -9.88 -3.09
N ILE A 332 -6.35 -8.92 -3.36
CA ILE A 332 -6.73 -8.52 -4.71
C ILE A 332 -5.54 -7.98 -5.51
N VAL A 333 -4.53 -7.37 -4.86
CA VAL A 333 -3.37 -6.80 -5.55
C VAL A 333 -2.34 -7.87 -5.94
N LEU A 334 -2.48 -9.09 -5.40
CA LEU A 334 -1.56 -10.18 -5.68
C LEU A 334 -1.84 -10.83 -7.04
N PRO A 335 -0.79 -11.16 -7.82
CA PRO A 335 -0.93 -11.69 -9.18
C PRO A 335 -1.39 -13.16 -9.25
N GLU A 336 -1.15 -13.97 -8.21
CA GLU A 336 -1.48 -15.41 -8.21
C GLU A 336 -2.82 -15.68 -7.51
N LYS A 337 -3.93 -15.47 -8.24
CA LYS A 337 -5.29 -15.71 -7.72
C LYS A 337 -5.72 -17.16 -7.97
N MET A 338 -5.98 -17.91 -6.90
CA MET A 338 -6.53 -19.27 -7.01
C MET A 338 -7.97 -19.28 -7.52
N ASN A 339 -8.35 -20.44 -8.08
CA ASN A 339 -9.67 -20.70 -8.63
C ASN A 339 -10.77 -20.48 -7.58
N PRO A 340 -11.86 -19.76 -7.91
CA PRO A 340 -12.99 -19.66 -7.01
C PRO A 340 -13.54 -21.05 -6.71
N SER A 341 -13.73 -21.37 -5.43
CA SER A 341 -14.53 -22.51 -5.03
C SER A 341 -16.02 -22.21 -5.26
N LEU A 342 -16.83 -23.25 -5.39
CA LEU A 342 -18.29 -23.10 -5.47
C LEU A 342 -18.81 -22.30 -4.27
N THR A 343 -19.69 -21.33 -4.55
CA THR A 343 -20.40 -20.61 -3.49
C THR A 343 -21.36 -21.58 -2.77
N PRO A 344 -21.70 -21.35 -1.49
CA PRO A 344 -22.70 -22.16 -0.80
C PRO A 344 -24.05 -22.21 -1.55
N MET A 345 -24.44 -21.10 -2.21
CA MET A 345 -25.63 -21.04 -3.05
C MET A 345 -25.58 -22.02 -4.23
N ASP A 346 -24.43 -22.16 -4.89
CA ASP A 346 -24.27 -23.10 -5.98
C ASP A 346 -24.42 -24.55 -5.50
N TRP A 347 -23.93 -24.87 -4.30
CA TRP A 347 -24.17 -26.18 -3.66
C TRP A 347 -25.64 -26.43 -3.34
N VAL A 348 -26.35 -25.42 -2.84
CA VAL A 348 -27.80 -25.52 -2.58
C VAL A 348 -28.56 -25.77 -3.88
N LYS A 349 -28.29 -25.00 -4.94
CA LYS A 349 -28.91 -25.19 -6.27
C LYS A 349 -28.62 -26.59 -6.81
N PHE A 350 -27.39 -27.07 -6.66
CA PHE A 350 -26.99 -28.42 -7.06
C PHE A 350 -27.78 -29.48 -6.28
N LEU A 351 -27.83 -29.40 -4.95
CA LEU A 351 -28.53 -30.37 -4.10
C LEU A 351 -30.03 -30.39 -4.33
N VAL A 352 -30.67 -29.22 -4.44
CA VAL A 352 -32.11 -29.12 -4.72
C VAL A 352 -32.41 -29.77 -6.07
N SER A 353 -31.60 -29.49 -7.09
CA SER A 353 -31.78 -30.08 -8.42
C SER A 353 -31.53 -31.59 -8.47
N ALA A 354 -30.53 -32.09 -7.74
CA ALA A 354 -30.27 -33.52 -7.63
C ALA A 354 -31.40 -34.24 -6.89
N ALA A 355 -31.95 -33.63 -5.81
CA ALA A 355 -33.09 -34.15 -5.09
C ALA A 355 -34.35 -34.21 -5.96
N LEU A 356 -34.68 -33.13 -6.69
CA LEU A 356 -35.78 -33.11 -7.66
C LEU A 356 -35.60 -34.15 -8.77
N GLY A 357 -34.38 -34.31 -9.29
CA GLY A 357 -34.06 -35.33 -10.28
C GLY A 357 -34.24 -36.76 -9.75
N LEU A 358 -33.86 -37.01 -8.50
CA LEU A 358 -34.03 -38.31 -7.84
C LEU A 358 -35.51 -38.61 -7.57
N VAL A 359 -36.27 -37.63 -7.06
CA VAL A 359 -37.71 -37.77 -6.79
C VAL A 359 -38.49 -38.09 -8.06
N THR A 360 -38.16 -37.42 -9.18
CA THR A 360 -38.82 -37.67 -10.47
C THR A 360 -38.48 -39.06 -11.05
N LEU A 361 -37.24 -39.54 -10.87
CA LEU A 361 -36.86 -40.91 -11.24
C LEU A 361 -37.62 -41.97 -10.43
N VAL A 362 -37.63 -41.84 -9.10
CA VAL A 362 -38.31 -42.80 -8.21
C VAL A 362 -39.82 -42.82 -8.48
N SER A 363 -40.44 -41.64 -8.60
CA SER A 363 -41.88 -41.51 -8.92
C SER A 363 -42.25 -42.08 -10.30
N SER A 364 -41.30 -42.16 -11.22
CA SER A 364 -41.51 -42.77 -12.54
C SER A 364 -41.39 -44.29 -12.52
N LEU A 365 -40.62 -44.86 -11.56
CA LEU A 365 -40.42 -46.30 -11.41
C LEU A 365 -41.57 -46.98 -10.66
N GLU A 366 -42.28 -46.25 -9.80
CA GLU A 366 -43.45 -46.76 -9.07
C GLU A 366 -44.72 -46.90 -9.94
N ARG A 367 -44.70 -46.41 -11.20
CA ARG A 367 -45.85 -46.54 -12.10
C ARG A 367 -45.87 -47.94 -12.76
N PRO A 368 -47.02 -48.65 -12.78
CA PRO A 368 -47.12 -50.06 -13.18
C PRO A 368 -46.89 -50.34 -14.69
N LYS A 369 -46.65 -49.31 -15.50
CA LYS A 369 -46.22 -49.43 -16.91
C LYS A 369 -45.03 -48.51 -17.13
N ALA A 370 -43.85 -48.95 -16.70
CA ALA A 370 -42.61 -48.25 -17.00
C ALA A 370 -42.29 -48.38 -18.51
N ASP A 371 -42.64 -47.34 -19.28
CA ASP A 371 -42.25 -47.23 -20.68
C ASP A 371 -40.76 -46.84 -20.75
N ILE A 372 -39.93 -47.70 -21.35
CA ILE A 372 -38.48 -47.51 -21.51
C ILE A 372 -38.18 -46.16 -22.17
N ARG A 373 -39.07 -45.65 -23.02
CA ARG A 373 -38.94 -44.33 -23.66
C ARG A 373 -38.97 -43.18 -22.64
N VAL A 374 -39.77 -43.32 -21.58
CA VAL A 374 -39.85 -42.33 -20.49
C VAL A 374 -38.58 -42.34 -19.66
N ALA A 375 -38.02 -43.52 -19.37
CA ALA A 375 -36.75 -43.63 -18.66
C ALA A 375 -35.58 -42.99 -19.44
N VAL A 376 -35.51 -43.22 -20.76
CA VAL A 376 -34.52 -42.58 -21.64
C VAL A 376 -34.70 -41.07 -21.71
N ALA A 377 -35.94 -40.56 -21.73
CA ALA A 377 -36.24 -39.13 -21.70
C ALA A 377 -35.83 -38.46 -20.37
N ILE A 378 -36.02 -39.14 -19.24
CA ILE A 378 -35.59 -38.62 -17.93
C ILE A 378 -34.07 -38.62 -17.83
N LEU A 379 -33.40 -39.68 -18.29
CA LEU A 379 -31.93 -39.75 -18.31
C LEU A 379 -31.32 -38.68 -19.20
N SER A 380 -31.87 -38.43 -20.40
CA SER A 380 -31.39 -37.37 -21.29
C SER A 380 -31.62 -35.98 -20.68
N ALA A 381 -32.76 -35.76 -20.01
CA ALA A 381 -33.02 -34.53 -19.27
C ALA A 381 -32.02 -34.32 -18.11
N LEU A 382 -31.66 -35.37 -17.38
CA LEU A 382 -30.65 -35.31 -16.32
C LEU A 382 -29.26 -34.98 -16.87
N VAL A 383 -28.84 -35.61 -17.96
CA VAL A 383 -27.55 -35.31 -18.62
C VAL A 383 -27.52 -33.88 -19.15
N GLY A 384 -28.61 -33.42 -19.76
CA GLY A 384 -28.77 -32.03 -20.21
C GLY A 384 -28.71 -31.04 -19.04
N TYR A 385 -29.33 -31.37 -17.91
CA TYR A 385 -29.30 -30.55 -16.71
C TYR A 385 -27.90 -30.52 -16.07
N CYS A 386 -27.22 -31.66 -15.92
CA CYS A 386 -25.83 -31.73 -15.44
C CYS A 386 -24.90 -30.90 -16.34
N SER A 387 -25.09 -30.97 -17.65
CA SER A 387 -24.35 -30.15 -18.62
C SER A 387 -24.64 -28.66 -18.42
N LYS A 388 -25.92 -28.27 -18.23
CA LYS A 388 -26.31 -26.89 -17.90
C LYS A 388 -25.61 -26.41 -16.64
N VAL A 389 -25.64 -27.17 -15.55
CA VAL A 389 -24.96 -26.82 -14.28
C VAL A 389 -23.46 -26.61 -14.50
N TYR A 390 -22.80 -27.51 -15.23
CA TYR A 390 -21.37 -27.39 -15.54
C TYR A 390 -21.05 -26.12 -16.36
N PHE A 391 -21.83 -25.85 -17.42
CA PHE A 391 -21.63 -24.65 -18.24
C PHE A 391 -21.96 -23.37 -17.46
N THR A 392 -23.01 -23.36 -16.64
CA THR A 392 -23.34 -22.24 -15.75
C THR A 392 -22.22 -22.01 -14.74
N PHE A 393 -21.64 -23.05 -14.15
CA PHE A 393 -20.47 -22.93 -13.28
C PHE A 393 -19.27 -22.33 -14.01
N ARG A 394 -18.98 -22.80 -15.22
CA ARG A 394 -17.88 -22.26 -16.04
C ARG A 394 -18.11 -20.79 -16.41
N GLN A 395 -19.35 -20.41 -16.70
CA GLN A 395 -19.75 -19.03 -16.97
C GLN A 395 -19.60 -18.16 -15.73
N ASN A 396 -20.13 -18.59 -14.58
CA ASN A 396 -19.99 -17.90 -13.31
C ASN A 396 -18.52 -17.69 -12.97
N LYS A 397 -17.68 -18.72 -13.11
CA LYS A 397 -16.22 -18.63 -12.93
C LYS A 397 -15.58 -17.56 -13.81
N LYS A 398 -15.97 -17.48 -15.08
CA LYS A 398 -15.45 -16.44 -16.00
C LYS A 398 -15.93 -15.05 -15.60
N THR A 399 -17.20 -14.91 -15.24
CA THR A 399 -17.75 -13.64 -14.73
C THR A 399 -17.00 -13.17 -13.48
N TYR A 400 -16.72 -14.08 -12.53
CA TYR A 400 -15.93 -13.75 -11.35
C TYR A 400 -14.51 -13.30 -11.69
N GLN A 401 -13.83 -14.00 -12.59
CA GLN A 401 -12.50 -13.60 -13.04
C GLN A 401 -12.51 -12.22 -13.71
N ASN A 402 -13.55 -11.92 -14.49
CA ASN A 402 -13.71 -10.61 -15.13
C ASN A 402 -13.95 -9.50 -14.11
N LEU A 403 -14.80 -9.71 -13.11
CA LEU A 403 -15.06 -8.73 -12.04
C LEU A 403 -13.80 -8.42 -11.24
N ILE A 404 -13.03 -9.46 -10.87
CA ILE A 404 -11.76 -9.30 -10.18
C ILE A 404 -10.76 -8.55 -11.06
N MET A 405 -10.68 -8.88 -12.35
CA MET A 405 -9.78 -8.23 -13.29
C MET A 405 -10.13 -6.75 -13.48
N GLN A 406 -11.41 -6.43 -13.64
CA GLN A 406 -11.90 -5.06 -13.71
C GLN A 406 -11.59 -4.30 -12.43
N SER A 407 -11.88 -4.87 -11.26
CA SER A 407 -11.57 -4.25 -9.97
C SER A 407 -10.07 -3.97 -9.80
N VAL A 408 -9.19 -4.90 -10.18
CA VAL A 408 -7.74 -4.66 -10.18
C VAL A 408 -7.36 -3.56 -11.15
N TYR A 409 -7.92 -3.57 -12.36
CA TYR A 409 -7.61 -2.59 -13.40
C TYR A 409 -8.03 -1.18 -12.98
N ASP A 410 -9.25 -1.01 -12.47
CA ASP A 410 -9.79 0.27 -12.03
C ASP A 410 -9.02 0.86 -10.84
N LYS A 411 -8.47 -0.02 -10.00
CA LYS A 411 -7.64 0.36 -8.85
C LYS A 411 -6.15 0.46 -9.19
N GLN A 412 -5.69 -0.03 -10.35
CA GLN A 412 -4.30 0.11 -10.78
C GLN A 412 -4.09 1.52 -11.33
N LEU A 413 -3.14 2.24 -10.72
CA LEU A 413 -2.72 3.57 -11.18
C LEU A 413 -1.71 3.47 -12.31
N ASP A 414 -0.70 2.62 -12.12
CA ASP A 414 0.44 2.52 -13.02
C ASP A 414 1.18 1.18 -12.84
N SER A 415 2.13 0.90 -13.72
CA SER A 415 3.02 -0.26 -13.64
C SER A 415 4.42 0.03 -14.17
N GLY A 416 5.40 -0.66 -13.60
CA GLY A 416 6.79 -0.65 -14.00
C GLY A 416 7.37 0.77 -14.01
N ARG A 417 7.84 1.19 -15.18
CA ARG A 417 8.51 2.49 -15.36
C ARG A 417 7.62 3.68 -15.00
N GLY A 418 6.33 3.63 -15.30
CA GLY A 418 5.40 4.72 -14.96
C GLY A 418 5.23 4.89 -13.45
N THR A 419 5.17 3.77 -12.71
CA THR A 419 5.18 3.79 -11.24
C THR A 419 6.42 4.49 -10.67
N LEU A 420 7.61 4.19 -11.20
CA LEU A 420 8.86 4.82 -10.75
C LEU A 420 8.87 6.33 -11.02
N LEU A 421 8.41 6.76 -12.19
CA LEU A 421 8.31 8.20 -12.50
C LEU A 421 7.37 8.93 -11.55
N HIS A 422 6.22 8.31 -11.23
CA HIS A 422 5.28 8.87 -10.28
C HIS A 422 5.87 8.95 -8.87
N LEU A 423 6.62 7.93 -8.43
CA LEU A 423 7.29 7.93 -7.13
C LEU A 423 8.37 9.02 -7.05
N CYS A 424 9.17 9.17 -8.10
CA CYS A 424 10.19 10.21 -8.17
C CYS A 424 9.57 11.62 -8.05
N ASP A 425 8.45 11.88 -8.73
CA ASP A 425 7.75 13.16 -8.56
C ASP A 425 7.16 13.29 -7.16
N ASP A 426 6.55 12.22 -6.61
CA ASP A 426 6.01 12.20 -5.25
C ASP A 426 7.06 12.56 -4.18
N VAL A 427 8.29 12.02 -4.27
CA VAL A 427 9.41 12.41 -3.38
C VAL A 427 9.60 13.91 -3.45
N ILE A 428 9.78 14.48 -4.66
CA ILE A 428 10.03 15.91 -4.83
C ILE A 428 8.87 16.72 -4.24
N GLN A 429 7.61 16.32 -4.47
CA GLN A 429 6.47 17.05 -3.94
C GLN A 429 6.44 17.05 -2.40
N GLN A 430 6.68 15.91 -1.73
CA GLN A 430 6.70 15.86 -0.26
C GLN A 430 7.84 16.70 0.30
N GLU A 431 9.05 16.50 -0.23
CA GLU A 431 10.26 17.20 0.19
C GLU A 431 10.13 18.72 0.07
N VAL A 432 9.55 19.19 -1.03
CA VAL A 432 9.30 20.62 -1.24
C VAL A 432 8.28 21.17 -0.23
N LYS A 433 7.21 20.42 0.07
CA LYS A 433 6.19 20.85 1.05
C LYS A 433 6.78 20.97 2.44
N GLU A 434 7.55 19.98 2.88
CA GLU A 434 8.20 19.99 4.20
C GLU A 434 9.19 21.15 4.34
N VAL A 435 10.01 21.38 3.32
CA VAL A 435 10.97 22.50 3.30
C VAL A 435 10.26 23.86 3.32
N ILE A 436 9.20 24.03 2.53
CA ILE A 436 8.44 25.28 2.47
C ILE A 436 7.72 25.55 3.80
N ILE A 437 7.05 24.56 4.39
CA ILE A 437 6.36 24.71 5.67
C ILE A 437 7.36 25.05 6.78
N SER A 438 8.47 24.32 6.86
CA SER A 438 9.52 24.56 7.86
C SER A 438 10.10 25.97 7.76
N TYR A 439 10.36 26.45 6.53
CA TYR A 439 10.84 27.81 6.32
C TYR A 439 9.79 28.85 6.72
N PHE A 440 8.53 28.64 6.35
CA PHE A 440 7.43 29.55 6.66
C PHE A 440 7.27 29.71 8.18
N ILE A 441 7.29 28.62 8.94
CA ILE A 441 7.22 28.68 10.41
C ILE A 441 8.41 29.42 11.01
N LEU A 442 9.64 29.14 10.56
CA LEU A 442 10.83 29.83 11.06
C LEU A 442 10.80 31.33 10.75
N MET A 443 10.19 31.72 9.63
CA MET A 443 10.03 33.12 9.25
C MET A 443 9.01 33.86 10.12
N GLU A 444 7.89 33.22 10.44
CA GLU A 444 6.80 33.82 11.23
C GLU A 444 7.06 33.78 12.74
N GLN A 445 7.53 32.64 13.26
CA GLN A 445 7.71 32.41 14.71
C GLN A 445 9.16 32.69 15.19
N GLY A 446 10.12 32.79 14.26
CA GLY A 446 11.51 33.06 14.57
C GLY A 446 12.33 31.82 14.94
N LYS A 447 13.10 31.91 16.04
CA LYS A 447 14.06 30.85 16.41
C LYS A 447 13.36 29.68 17.09
N ALA A 448 13.63 28.46 16.65
CA ALA A 448 13.00 27.24 17.18
C ALA A 448 14.02 26.14 17.48
N THR A 449 13.74 25.29 18.46
CA THR A 449 14.35 23.95 18.54
C THR A 449 13.71 23.02 17.50
N ILE A 450 14.30 21.84 17.28
CA ILE A 450 13.76 20.84 16.33
C ILE A 450 12.34 20.40 16.75
N GLN A 451 12.14 20.09 18.03
CA GLN A 451 10.86 19.64 18.58
C GLN A 451 9.79 20.73 18.55
N GLU A 452 10.15 21.99 18.82
CA GLU A 452 9.23 23.11 18.70
C GLU A 452 8.81 23.34 17.26
N LEU A 453 9.78 23.32 16.33
CA LEU A 453 9.52 23.50 14.91
C LEU A 453 8.59 22.40 14.38
N ASP A 454 8.82 21.15 14.77
CA ASP A 454 7.99 20.01 14.40
C ASP A 454 6.53 20.22 14.80
N LYS A 455 6.31 20.51 16.09
CA LYS A 455 4.98 20.76 16.65
C LYS A 455 4.29 21.96 15.99
N TRP A 456 5.02 23.03 15.69
CA TRP A 456 4.46 24.19 15.01
C TRP A 456 4.09 23.89 13.56
N CYS A 457 4.87 23.08 12.85
CA CYS A 457 4.52 22.61 11.51
C CYS A 457 3.23 21.77 11.53
N GLU A 458 3.12 20.82 12.44
CA GLU A 458 1.91 19.99 12.59
C GLU A 458 0.68 20.84 12.97
N GLN A 459 0.85 21.79 13.89
CA GLN A 459 -0.21 22.70 14.31
C GLN A 459 -0.70 23.57 13.15
N LEU A 460 0.20 24.13 12.35
CA LEU A 460 -0.14 24.90 11.16
C LEU A 460 -0.91 24.05 10.14
N ILE A 461 -0.47 22.81 9.89
CA ILE A 461 -1.15 21.90 8.97
C ILE A 461 -2.56 21.58 9.46
N LYS A 462 -2.73 21.36 10.76
CA LYS A 462 -4.03 21.09 11.39
C LYS A 462 -4.96 22.29 11.35
N GLU A 463 -4.48 23.47 11.71
CA GLU A 463 -5.30 24.69 11.78
C GLU A 463 -5.73 25.19 10.39
N GLU A 464 -4.80 25.23 9.44
CA GLU A 464 -5.06 25.83 8.12
C GLU A 464 -5.67 24.86 7.10
N PHE A 465 -5.48 23.55 7.29
CA PHE A 465 -5.93 22.54 6.33
C PHE A 465 -6.80 21.43 6.94
N GLY A 466 -6.94 21.36 8.27
CA GLY A 466 -7.75 20.33 8.92
C GLY A 466 -7.16 18.93 8.82
N VAL A 467 -5.84 18.82 8.64
CA VAL A 467 -5.15 17.53 8.45
C VAL A 467 -4.26 17.23 9.67
N GLU A 468 -4.31 16.00 10.15
CA GLU A 468 -3.36 15.49 11.14
C GLU A 468 -2.33 14.61 10.44
N CYS A 469 -1.05 14.95 10.56
CA CYS A 469 0.08 14.16 10.05
C CYS A 469 1.27 14.30 11.00
N ASN A 470 2.18 13.32 10.97
CA ASN A 470 3.46 13.38 11.68
C ASN A 470 4.48 14.11 10.80
N PHE A 471 5.03 15.24 11.22
CA PHE A 471 5.89 16.03 10.33
C PHE A 471 7.37 15.57 10.37
N GLU A 472 8.07 15.53 9.22
CA GLU A 472 9.50 15.15 9.16
C GLU A 472 10.41 16.38 9.19
N VAL A 473 10.52 17.01 10.36
CA VAL A 473 11.26 18.28 10.50
C VAL A 473 12.77 18.15 10.26
N GLU A 474 13.40 17.05 10.68
CA GLU A 474 14.87 16.94 10.66
C GLU A 474 15.42 17.01 9.24
N ASP A 475 14.78 16.31 8.31
CA ASP A 475 15.21 16.22 6.93
C ASP A 475 14.95 17.55 6.20
N ALA A 476 13.81 18.19 6.48
CA ALA A 476 13.51 19.53 5.99
C ALA A 476 14.56 20.56 6.44
N VAL A 477 14.94 20.55 7.71
CA VAL A 477 15.97 21.44 8.28
C VAL A 477 17.34 21.18 7.64
N GLN A 478 17.70 19.93 7.37
CA GLN A 478 18.95 19.60 6.68
C GLN A 478 18.98 20.18 5.27
N LYS A 479 17.87 20.10 4.53
CA LYS A 479 17.74 20.70 3.19
C LYS A 479 17.80 22.22 3.25
N LEU A 480 17.11 22.85 4.19
CA LEU A 480 17.19 24.30 4.42
C LEU A 480 18.62 24.77 4.74
N LYS A 481 19.35 23.99 5.54
CA LYS A 481 20.77 24.24 5.80
C LYS A 481 21.62 24.08 4.53
N LYS A 482 21.37 23.05 3.72
CA LYS A 482 22.06 22.81 2.44
C LYS A 482 21.77 23.91 1.40
N LEU A 483 20.57 24.50 1.43
CA LEU A 483 20.23 25.71 0.66
C LEU A 483 20.94 26.97 1.18
N GLY A 484 21.54 26.93 2.38
CA GLY A 484 22.22 28.07 2.99
C GLY A 484 21.28 29.14 3.56
N ILE A 485 19.98 28.86 3.67
CA ILE A 485 18.96 29.83 4.12
C ILE A 485 18.59 29.68 5.60
N VAL A 486 19.17 28.68 6.28
CA VAL A 486 18.98 28.42 7.71
C VAL A 486 20.32 28.17 8.39
N ALA A 487 20.46 28.65 9.62
CA ALA A 487 21.62 28.45 10.48
C ALA A 487 21.19 28.04 11.90
N ARG A 488 22.17 27.60 12.71
CA ARG A 488 21.97 27.31 14.13
C ARG A 488 22.69 28.36 14.98
N ASP A 489 22.06 28.78 16.08
CA ASP A 489 22.69 29.66 17.06
C ASP A 489 23.65 28.89 17.97
N THR A 490 24.31 29.59 18.89
CA THR A 490 25.26 28.99 19.86
C THR A 490 24.62 28.01 20.84
N ILE A 491 23.29 28.03 20.96
CA ILE A 491 22.47 27.19 21.85
C ILE A 491 21.86 26.02 21.05
N GLY A 492 22.03 26.00 19.72
CA GLY A 492 21.53 24.95 18.83
C GLY A 492 20.14 25.22 18.24
N ARG A 493 19.54 26.38 18.50
CA ARG A 493 18.25 26.78 17.90
C ARG A 493 18.42 27.18 16.45
N ILE A 494 17.43 26.81 15.66
CA ILE A 494 17.37 27.00 14.22
C ILE A 494 16.75 28.36 13.93
N PHE A 495 17.33 29.10 13.00
CA PHE A 495 16.78 30.37 12.52
C PHE A 495 17.00 30.52 11.01
N CYS A 496 16.09 31.20 10.32
CA CYS A 496 16.19 31.46 8.90
C CYS A 496 16.67 32.88 8.59
N VAL A 497 17.21 33.07 7.38
CA VAL A 497 17.42 34.41 6.82
C VAL A 497 16.11 34.96 6.28
N ASN A 498 16.00 36.29 6.16
CA ASN A 498 14.80 36.92 5.60
C ASN A 498 14.56 36.52 4.13
N LEU A 499 13.31 36.65 3.66
CA LEU A 499 12.87 36.22 2.32
C LEU A 499 13.75 36.71 1.17
N ARG A 500 14.05 38.00 1.14
CA ARG A 500 14.84 38.61 0.07
C ARG A 500 16.25 38.00 0.04
N ARG A 501 16.87 37.88 1.21
CA ARG A 501 18.20 37.27 1.34
C ARG A 501 18.18 35.78 1.00
N ALA A 502 17.13 35.05 1.38
CA ALA A 502 16.97 33.65 1.03
C ALA A 502 16.91 33.47 -0.50
N ASN A 503 16.12 34.31 -1.18
CA ASN A 503 16.06 34.33 -2.63
C ASN A 503 17.42 34.65 -3.27
N GLU A 504 18.16 35.63 -2.76
CA GLU A 504 19.51 35.95 -3.24
C GLU A 504 20.48 34.77 -3.08
N ILE A 505 20.44 34.06 -1.94
CA ILE A 505 21.33 32.93 -1.66
C ILE A 505 21.05 31.74 -2.58
N ILE A 506 19.78 31.38 -2.79
CA ILE A 506 19.42 30.27 -3.69
C ILE A 506 19.74 30.62 -5.14
N GLY A 507 19.63 31.89 -5.52
CA GLY A 507 19.95 32.38 -6.84
C GLY A 507 18.79 32.22 -7.84
N THR A 508 19.05 32.61 -9.09
CA THR A 508 18.07 32.52 -10.18
C THR A 508 18.00 31.12 -10.76
N THR A 509 16.80 30.64 -11.08
CA THR A 509 16.63 29.35 -11.76
C THR A 509 16.89 29.48 -13.25
N THR A 510 17.19 28.35 -13.90
CA THR A 510 17.31 28.29 -15.36
C THR A 510 16.01 28.73 -16.06
N GLU A 511 14.85 28.36 -15.51
CA GLU A 511 13.54 28.81 -16.02
C GLU A 511 13.44 30.34 -15.99
N GLU A 512 13.75 30.98 -14.87
CA GLU A 512 13.74 32.45 -14.76
C GLU A 512 14.66 33.11 -15.80
N MET A 513 15.83 32.53 -16.05
CA MET A 513 16.75 33.03 -17.08
C MET A 513 16.17 32.88 -18.49
N VAL A 514 15.56 31.75 -18.80
CA VAL A 514 14.93 31.48 -20.10
C VAL A 514 13.75 32.41 -20.32
N THR A 515 12.85 32.55 -19.36
CA THR A 515 11.69 33.45 -19.47
C THR A 515 12.12 34.91 -19.64
N ARG A 516 13.15 35.36 -18.90
CA ARG A 516 13.71 36.71 -19.08
C ARG A 516 14.31 36.91 -20.46
N SER A 517 15.01 35.90 -21.00
CA SER A 517 15.58 35.98 -22.35
C SER A 517 14.51 36.05 -23.44
N GLN A 518 13.34 35.43 -23.22
CA GLN A 518 12.21 35.45 -24.15
C GLN A 518 11.39 36.75 -24.11
N GLN A 519 11.39 37.45 -22.98
CA GLN A 519 10.63 38.71 -22.80
C GLN A 519 11.30 39.94 -23.43
N GLY A 520 12.52 39.81 -23.97
CA GLY A 520 13.28 40.93 -24.53
C GLY A 520 13.73 41.95 -23.46
N PRO A 521 14.72 42.81 -23.75
CA PRO A 521 15.03 43.91 -22.84
C PRO A 521 13.82 44.86 -22.81
N ALA A 522 13.29 45.14 -21.61
CA ALA A 522 12.31 46.20 -21.42
C ALA A 522 12.93 47.52 -21.90
N THR A 523 12.48 48.01 -23.05
CA THR A 523 12.85 49.31 -23.64
C THR A 523 12.31 50.46 -22.85
#